data_AF-A0A1F7Q3J5-F1
#
_entry.id   AF-A0A1F7Q3J5-F1
#
_cell.length_a   1.000
_cell.length_b   1.000
_cell.length_c   1.000
_cell.angle_alpha   90.00
_cell.angle_beta   90.00
_cell.angle_gamma   90.00
#
_symmetry.space_group_name_H-M   'P 1'
#
loop_
_entity.id
_entity.type
_entity.pdbx_description
1 polymer ?
#
loop_
_entity_poly.entity_id
_entity_poly.type
_entity_poly.pdbx_seq_one_letter_code
_entity_poly.pdbx_strand_id
1 'polypeptide(L)'
;MVRLFGYVNNIVHPRRDNSILRSASGFTIVELLIVIVVIGILAAITIVALNGVQNRAYNTAIQSDLKNFKTKVEVYKIDNNDQYPDATQLPVLKFKASQAAYSAAPTDQSNLYYCYSAADRSIFGLVAKSKSGSGYSITNSTGVQPYTGAYANPCTGLSASLTNNYRGYATDDVTDGPWRTWAR
;
A
#
# COMPACT_ATOMS: atom_id res chain seq x y z
N MET A 1 89.96 41.06 -25.34
CA MET A 1 90.42 40.94 -23.95
C MET A 1 89.18 40.72 -23.09
N VAL A 2 88.99 39.74 -22.21
CA VAL A 2 89.69 38.54 -21.72
C VAL A 2 88.59 37.70 -21.05
N ARG A 3 88.77 36.37 -21.02
CA ARG A 3 87.89 35.34 -20.43
C ARG A 3 87.74 35.47 -18.90
N LEU A 4 86.68 34.87 -18.33
CA LEU A 4 86.70 33.92 -17.18
C LEU A 4 85.25 33.40 -16.94
N PHE A 5 84.93 32.18 -17.37
CA PHE A 5 84.95 30.92 -16.59
C PHE A 5 83.89 30.81 -15.46
N GLY A 6 82.83 30.03 -15.76
CA GLY A 6 82.38 28.87 -14.98
C GLY A 6 81.84 29.06 -13.56
N TYR A 7 80.58 28.64 -13.35
CA TYR A 7 80.27 27.65 -12.30
C TYR A 7 78.98 26.90 -12.68
N VAL A 8 79.12 25.60 -12.93
CA VAL A 8 78.00 24.66 -13.11
C VAL A 8 77.54 24.28 -11.71
N ASN A 9 76.38 24.76 -11.27
CA ASN A 9 75.78 24.28 -10.02
C ASN A 9 74.91 23.06 -10.33
N ASN A 10 75.48 21.88 -10.06
CA ASN A 10 74.76 20.62 -9.95
C ASN A 10 73.84 20.68 -8.73
N ILE A 11 72.55 20.95 -8.96
CA ILE A 11 71.52 20.75 -7.93
C ILE A 11 71.21 19.25 -7.91
N VAL A 12 71.76 18.55 -6.92
CA VAL A 12 71.38 17.18 -6.58
C VAL A 12 69.96 17.23 -6.02
N HIS A 13 68.98 16.69 -6.76
CA HIS A 13 67.64 16.46 -6.22
C HIS A 13 67.68 15.32 -5.20
N PRO A 14 67.08 15.46 -4.01
CA PRO A 14 66.99 14.38 -3.04
C PRO A 14 66.17 13.24 -3.64
N ARG A 15 66.73 12.01 -3.62
CA ARG A 15 65.97 10.80 -3.92
C ARG A 15 64.91 10.62 -2.83
N ARG A 16 63.64 10.77 -3.22
CA ARG A 16 62.51 10.29 -2.41
C ARG A 16 62.50 8.77 -2.48
N ASP A 17 63.07 8.13 -1.47
CA ASP A 17 62.79 6.73 -1.15
C ASP A 17 61.95 6.67 0.11
N ASN A 18 60.75 6.12 -0.06
CA ASN A 18 60.03 5.20 0.84
C ASN A 18 58.64 5.01 0.24
N SER A 19 58.61 4.19 -0.80
CA SER A 19 57.40 3.56 -1.30
C SER A 19 56.74 2.80 -0.16
N ILE A 20 55.71 3.39 0.45
CA ILE A 20 54.69 2.59 1.11
C ILE A 20 54.08 1.76 -0.01
N LEU A 21 54.54 0.52 -0.16
CA LEU A 21 53.95 -0.48 -1.02
C LEU A 21 52.54 -0.75 -0.50
N ARG A 22 51.60 0.12 -0.88
CA ARG A 22 50.19 -0.17 -0.78
C ARG A 22 49.95 -1.34 -1.72
N SER A 23 49.81 -2.54 -1.16
CA SER A 23 49.14 -3.64 -1.84
C SER A 23 47.71 -3.20 -2.13
N ALA A 24 47.54 -2.51 -3.26
CA ALA A 24 46.23 -2.33 -3.87
C ALA A 24 45.81 -3.69 -4.41
N SER A 25 45.24 -4.51 -3.53
CA SER A 25 44.42 -5.66 -3.93
C SER A 25 43.25 -5.09 -4.72
N GLY A 26 43.34 -5.17 -6.05
CA GLY A 26 42.23 -4.88 -6.95
C GLY A 26 41.28 -6.07 -6.97
N PHE A 27 39.99 -5.82 -6.87
CA PHE A 27 38.97 -6.82 -7.18
C PHE A 27 39.13 -7.27 -8.64
N THR A 28 39.05 -8.58 -8.88
CA THR A 28 39.05 -9.09 -10.24
C THR A 28 37.71 -8.73 -10.91
N ILE A 29 37.74 -8.51 -12.22
CA ILE A 29 36.52 -8.31 -13.02
C ILE A 29 35.58 -9.51 -12.86
N VAL A 30 36.14 -10.71 -12.70
CA VAL A 30 35.38 -11.96 -12.52
C VAL A 30 34.64 -11.99 -11.18
N GLU A 31 35.27 -11.53 -10.08
CA GLU A 31 34.62 -11.41 -8.78
C GLU A 31 33.45 -10.43 -8.82
N LEU A 32 33.59 -9.31 -9.52
CA LEU A 32 32.48 -8.36 -9.63
C LEU A 32 31.39 -8.88 -10.57
N LEU A 33 31.76 -9.62 -11.62
CA LEU A 33 30.82 -10.21 -12.58
C LEU A 33 29.94 -11.28 -11.92
N ILE A 34 30.50 -12.19 -11.13
CA ILE A 34 29.69 -13.23 -10.48
C ILE A 34 28.72 -12.61 -9.45
N VAL A 35 29.13 -11.55 -8.75
CA VAL A 35 28.29 -10.88 -7.76
C VAL A 35 27.06 -10.25 -8.42
N ILE A 36 27.23 -9.51 -9.52
CA ILE A 36 26.07 -8.89 -10.19
C ILE A 36 25.15 -9.95 -10.81
N VAL A 37 25.69 -11.08 -11.29
CA VAL A 37 24.89 -12.19 -11.81
C VAL A 37 24.06 -12.82 -10.69
N VAL A 38 24.67 -13.09 -9.54
CA VAL A 38 23.96 -13.66 -8.38
C VAL A 38 22.90 -12.70 -7.85
N ILE A 39 23.20 -11.40 -7.72
CA ILE A 39 22.22 -10.38 -7.30
C ILE A 39 21.07 -10.31 -8.31
N GLY A 40 21.35 -10.39 -9.62
CA GLY A 40 20.33 -10.41 -10.67
C GLY A 40 19.36 -11.59 -10.53
N ILE A 41 19.89 -12.79 -10.28
CA ILE A 41 19.08 -14.00 -10.08
C ILE A 41 18.22 -13.88 -8.81
N LEU A 42 18.82 -13.45 -7.69
CA LEU A 42 18.10 -13.28 -6.43
C LEU A 42 17.01 -12.20 -6.52
N ALA A 43 17.28 -11.08 -7.18
CA ALA A 43 16.32 -10.01 -7.38
C ALA A 43 15.11 -10.47 -8.21
N ALA A 44 15.35 -11.23 -9.29
CA ALA A 44 14.29 -11.76 -10.15
C ALA A 44 13.33 -12.69 -9.38
N ILE A 45 13.86 -13.62 -8.59
CA ILE A 45 13.04 -14.51 -7.74
C ILE A 45 12.24 -13.69 -6.72
N THR A 46 12.89 -12.72 -6.09
CA THR A 46 12.28 -11.89 -5.04
C THR A 46 11.08 -11.09 -5.56
N ILE A 47 11.15 -10.53 -6.77
CA ILE A 47 10.06 -9.72 -7.36
C ILE A 47 8.79 -10.57 -7.55
N VAL A 48 8.92 -11.80 -8.05
CA VAL A 48 7.75 -12.69 -8.25
C VAL A 48 7.13 -13.09 -6.90
N ALA A 49 7.97 -13.42 -5.91
CA ALA A 49 7.49 -13.77 -4.57
C ALA A 49 6.77 -12.59 -3.87
N LEU A 50 7.24 -11.36 -4.09
CA LEU A 50 6.70 -10.15 -3.48
C LEU A 50 5.24 -9.90 -3.87
N ASN A 51 4.84 -10.19 -5.11
CA ASN A 51 3.45 -10.03 -5.56
C ASN A 51 2.47 -10.85 -4.71
N GLY A 52 2.82 -12.11 -4.39
CA GLY A 52 2.00 -12.97 -3.54
C GLY A 52 1.91 -12.46 -2.09
N VAL A 53 3.02 -11.94 -1.56
CA VAL A 53 3.06 -11.33 -0.22
C VAL A 53 2.18 -10.08 -0.15
N GLN A 54 2.30 -9.19 -1.14
CA GLN A 54 1.50 -7.96 -1.23
C GLN A 54 0.01 -8.27 -1.32
N ASN A 55 -0.39 -9.24 -2.16
CA ASN A 55 -1.80 -9.64 -2.28
C ASN A 55 -2.39 -10.15 -0.95
N ARG A 56 -1.61 -10.95 -0.19
CA ARG A 56 -2.02 -11.39 1.14
C ARG A 56 -2.14 -10.21 2.11
N ALA A 57 -1.18 -9.28 2.09
CA ALA A 57 -1.23 -8.09 2.93
C ALA A 57 -2.46 -7.21 2.64
N TYR A 58 -2.80 -7.00 1.36
CA TYR A 58 -4.01 -6.27 0.97
C TYR A 58 -5.29 -6.96 1.47
N ASN A 59 -5.36 -8.29 1.35
CA ASN A 59 -6.48 -9.08 1.85
C ASN A 59 -6.63 -8.96 3.37
N THR A 60 -5.53 -9.10 4.11
CA THR A 60 -5.53 -8.96 5.58
C THR A 60 -5.94 -7.56 6.02
N ALA A 61 -5.45 -6.51 5.36
CA ALA A 61 -5.79 -5.13 5.66
C ALA A 61 -7.30 -4.89 5.50
N ILE A 62 -7.91 -5.32 4.40
CA ILE A 62 -9.36 -5.18 4.20
C ILE A 62 -10.17 -5.98 5.22
N GLN A 63 -9.76 -7.21 5.53
CA GLN A 63 -10.45 -7.98 6.56
C GLN A 63 -10.38 -7.29 7.93
N SER A 64 -9.27 -6.62 8.25
CA SER A 64 -9.12 -5.82 9.47
C SER A 64 -10.02 -4.59 9.44
N ASP A 65 -10.05 -3.87 8.32
CA ASP A 65 -10.89 -2.70 8.10
C ASP A 65 -12.39 -3.04 8.25
N LEU A 66 -12.83 -4.15 7.66
CA LEU A 66 -14.21 -4.64 7.79
C LEU A 66 -14.58 -4.95 9.24
N LYS A 67 -13.68 -5.58 10.01
CA LYS A 67 -13.89 -5.84 11.43
C LYS A 67 -13.95 -4.55 12.24
N ASN A 68 -13.03 -3.62 11.98
CA ASN A 68 -13.00 -2.33 12.65
C ASN A 68 -14.29 -1.54 12.39
N PHE A 69 -14.74 -1.51 11.14
CA PHE A 69 -16.01 -0.90 10.77
C PHE A 69 -17.18 -1.56 11.52
N LYS A 70 -17.26 -2.91 11.52
CA LYS A 70 -18.28 -3.63 12.28
C LYS A 70 -18.29 -3.18 13.74
N THR A 71 -17.15 -3.19 14.41
CA THR A 71 -17.07 -2.72 15.81
C THR A 71 -17.62 -1.30 15.97
N LYS A 72 -17.32 -0.38 15.05
CA LYS A 72 -17.84 1.00 15.10
C LYS A 72 -19.36 1.08 14.94
N VAL A 73 -19.96 0.31 14.02
CA VAL A 73 -21.42 0.32 13.84
C VAL A 73 -22.16 -0.39 14.97
N GLU A 74 -21.56 -1.42 15.57
CA GLU A 74 -22.12 -2.08 16.76
C GLU A 74 -22.12 -1.12 17.96
N VAL A 75 -21.04 -0.33 18.14
CA VAL A 75 -21.01 0.73 19.16
C VAL A 75 -22.07 1.79 18.87
N TYR A 76 -22.16 2.26 17.63
CA TYR A 76 -23.19 3.23 17.24
C TYR A 76 -24.60 2.75 17.56
N LYS A 77 -24.88 1.48 17.26
CA LYS A 77 -26.18 0.85 17.49
C LYS A 77 -26.61 0.92 18.97
N ILE A 78 -25.68 0.68 19.89
CA ILE A 78 -25.94 0.74 21.34
C ILE A 78 -26.45 2.13 21.76
N ASP A 79 -25.87 3.19 21.20
CA ASP A 79 -26.23 4.56 21.53
C ASP A 79 -27.45 5.10 20.75
N ASN A 80 -27.94 4.34 19.76
CA ASN A 80 -28.96 4.81 18.79
C ASN A 80 -30.14 3.84 18.67
N ASN A 81 -30.76 3.49 19.80
CA ASN A 81 -32.02 2.73 19.86
C ASN A 81 -31.97 1.39 19.10
N ASP A 82 -30.86 0.66 19.18
CA ASP A 82 -30.66 -0.61 18.48
C ASP A 82 -30.72 -0.52 16.94
N GLN A 83 -30.48 0.66 16.38
CA GLN A 83 -30.48 0.89 14.94
C GLN A 83 -29.08 1.14 14.39
N TYR A 84 -28.75 0.46 13.28
CA TYR A 84 -27.53 0.72 12.54
C TYR A 84 -27.61 2.07 11.82
N PRO A 85 -26.47 2.73 11.58
CA PRO A 85 -26.45 4.04 10.92
C PRO A 85 -26.95 3.93 9.48
N ASP A 86 -27.77 4.89 9.05
CA ASP A 86 -28.03 5.10 7.63
C ASP A 86 -26.88 5.89 6.96
N ALA A 87 -26.99 6.09 5.65
CA ALA A 87 -25.95 6.76 4.85
C ALA A 87 -25.54 8.15 5.38
N THR A 88 -26.46 8.90 5.99
CA THR A 88 -26.21 10.25 6.52
C THR A 88 -25.47 10.23 7.86
N GLN A 89 -25.59 9.12 8.61
CA GLN A 89 -25.05 8.97 9.95
C GLN A 89 -23.68 8.28 9.96
N LEU A 90 -23.35 7.54 8.89
CA LEU A 90 -22.05 6.89 8.74
C LEU A 90 -20.81 7.80 8.97
N PRO A 91 -20.79 9.09 8.60
CA PRO A 91 -19.65 9.98 8.88
C PRO A 91 -19.31 10.15 10.36
N VAL A 92 -20.27 9.95 11.26
CA VAL A 92 -20.04 10.01 12.72
C VAL A 92 -19.07 8.94 13.19
N LEU A 93 -19.01 7.79 12.48
CA LEU A 93 -18.15 6.66 12.82
C LEU A 93 -16.65 6.95 12.69
N LYS A 94 -16.29 7.98 11.89
CA LYS A 94 -14.90 8.37 11.57
C LYS A 94 -14.06 7.16 11.18
N PHE A 95 -14.64 6.29 10.35
CA PHE A 95 -13.97 5.07 9.93
C PHE A 95 -12.76 5.41 9.05
N LYS A 96 -11.68 4.65 9.18
CA LYS A 96 -10.47 4.80 8.37
C LYS A 96 -10.25 3.54 7.54
N ALA A 97 -10.23 3.68 6.22
CA ALA A 97 -9.97 2.59 5.30
C ALA A 97 -8.51 2.62 4.84
N SER A 98 -7.86 1.46 4.77
CA SER A 98 -6.47 1.28 4.37
C SER A 98 -6.31 1.44 2.86
N GLN A 99 -6.05 2.66 2.39
CA GLN A 99 -6.09 3.03 0.97
C GLN A 99 -5.29 2.10 0.06
N ALA A 100 -4.08 1.72 0.46
CA ALA A 100 -3.20 0.87 -0.32
C ALA A 100 -3.77 -0.53 -0.62
N ALA A 101 -4.69 -1.00 0.23
CA ALA A 101 -5.28 -2.34 0.15
C ALA A 101 -6.50 -2.44 -0.76
N TYR A 102 -7.19 -1.33 -1.02
CA TYR A 102 -8.38 -1.33 -1.87
C TYR A 102 -7.99 -1.16 -3.33
N SER A 103 -8.69 -1.89 -4.21
CA SER A 103 -8.51 -1.71 -5.64
C SER A 103 -8.94 -0.29 -6.02
N ALA A 104 -8.19 0.37 -6.90
CA ALA A 104 -8.84 1.30 -7.82
C ALA A 104 -9.79 0.41 -8.62
N ALA A 105 -11.09 0.54 -8.39
CA ALA A 105 -12.05 -0.21 -9.17
C ALA A 105 -11.86 0.13 -10.66
N PRO A 106 -12.22 -0.76 -11.60
CA PRO A 106 -12.36 -0.33 -12.99
C PRO A 106 -13.29 0.90 -13.06
N THR A 107 -13.25 1.62 -14.19
CA THR A 107 -13.92 2.90 -14.45
C THR A 107 -15.41 3.00 -14.12
N ASP A 108 -16.04 1.94 -13.64
CA ASP A 108 -17.49 1.78 -13.51
C ASP A 108 -17.96 1.15 -12.17
N GLN A 109 -17.12 0.93 -11.14
CA GLN A 109 -17.55 0.27 -9.88
C GLN A 109 -16.97 0.88 -8.58
N SER A 110 -17.63 0.66 -7.45
CA SER A 110 -17.12 1.03 -6.11
C SER A 110 -16.30 -0.11 -5.49
N ASN A 111 -15.35 0.22 -4.61
CA ASN A 111 -14.49 -0.79 -3.95
C ASN A 111 -14.94 -1.14 -2.52
N LEU A 112 -15.88 -0.38 -1.95
CA LEU A 112 -16.46 -0.62 -0.64
C LEU A 112 -17.94 -0.19 -0.66
N TYR A 113 -18.80 -1.08 -0.19
CA TYR A 113 -20.24 -0.89 -0.06
C TYR A 113 -20.63 -1.11 1.39
N TYR A 114 -21.52 -0.24 1.87
CA TYR A 114 -22.28 -0.42 3.09
C TYR A 114 -23.75 -0.59 2.71
N CYS A 115 -24.30 -1.76 2.99
CA CYS A 115 -25.70 -2.10 2.77
C CYS A 115 -26.45 -2.05 4.10
N TYR A 116 -27.67 -1.54 4.10
CA TYR A 116 -28.52 -1.49 5.30
C TYR A 116 -30.01 -1.60 4.93
N SER A 117 -30.82 -2.07 5.88
CA SER A 117 -32.27 -2.05 5.73
C SER A 117 -32.80 -0.62 5.94
N ALA A 118 -33.46 -0.07 4.92
CA ALA A 118 -34.03 1.28 4.99
C ALA A 118 -35.26 1.35 5.91
N ALA A 119 -35.98 0.23 6.07
CA ALA A 119 -37.26 0.19 6.75
C ALA A 119 -37.10 0.28 8.27
N ASP A 120 -36.12 -0.44 8.83
CA ASP A 120 -35.98 -0.63 10.27
C ASP A 120 -34.55 -0.46 10.79
N ARG A 121 -33.55 -0.43 9.89
CA ARG A 121 -32.12 -0.34 10.21
C ARG A 121 -31.65 -1.44 11.17
N SER A 122 -32.30 -2.61 11.12
CA SER A 122 -32.01 -3.75 12.01
C SER A 122 -30.86 -4.63 11.52
N ILE A 123 -30.48 -4.49 10.24
CA ILE A 123 -29.41 -5.24 9.59
C ILE A 123 -28.47 -4.32 8.82
N PHE A 124 -27.20 -4.72 8.76
CA PHE A 124 -26.21 -4.13 7.87
C PHE A 124 -25.33 -5.22 7.24
N GLY A 125 -24.70 -4.86 6.12
CA GLY A 125 -23.63 -5.61 5.52
C GLY A 125 -22.57 -4.67 4.94
N LEU A 126 -21.32 -5.11 4.92
CA LEU A 126 -20.29 -4.49 4.09
C LEU A 126 -19.78 -5.47 3.07
N VAL A 127 -19.41 -4.93 1.91
CA VAL A 127 -18.73 -5.67 0.85
C VAL A 127 -17.56 -4.83 0.36
N ALA A 128 -16.37 -5.42 0.34
CA ALA A 128 -15.12 -4.76 -0.01
C ALA A 128 -14.33 -5.58 -1.02
N LYS A 129 -13.68 -4.88 -1.97
CA LYS A 129 -12.80 -5.48 -2.97
C LYS A 129 -11.34 -5.11 -2.71
N SER A 130 -10.53 -6.15 -2.51
CA SER A 130 -9.09 -6.03 -2.40
C SER A 130 -8.44 -5.68 -3.73
N LYS A 131 -7.32 -4.96 -3.64
CA LYS A 131 -6.43 -4.69 -4.77
C LYS A 131 -5.86 -5.97 -5.38
N SER A 132 -5.85 -7.07 -4.61
CA SER A 132 -5.56 -8.41 -5.14
C SER A 132 -6.63 -8.95 -6.09
N GLY A 133 -7.81 -8.32 -6.15
CA GLY A 133 -9.01 -8.79 -6.83
C GLY A 133 -9.93 -9.63 -5.96
N SER A 134 -9.47 -10.10 -4.79
CA SER A 134 -10.28 -10.88 -3.85
C SER A 134 -11.37 -10.06 -3.19
N GLY A 135 -12.48 -10.72 -2.91
CA GLY A 135 -13.66 -10.12 -2.33
C GLY A 135 -13.97 -10.53 -0.91
N TYR A 136 -14.45 -9.61 -0.08
CA TYR A 136 -14.82 -9.89 1.30
C TYR A 136 -16.11 -9.20 1.71
N SER A 137 -16.90 -9.89 2.55
CA SER A 137 -18.10 -9.32 3.16
C SER A 137 -18.15 -9.58 4.65
N ILE A 138 -18.91 -8.75 5.36
CA ILE A 138 -19.25 -8.96 6.77
C ILE A 138 -20.65 -8.42 7.02
N THR A 139 -21.45 -9.11 7.83
CA THR A 139 -22.79 -8.67 8.23
C THR A 139 -22.88 -8.49 9.73
N ASN A 140 -24.01 -8.00 10.23
CA ASN A 140 -24.33 -8.00 11.66
C ASN A 140 -24.18 -9.39 12.30
N SER A 141 -24.59 -10.44 11.61
CA SER A 141 -24.60 -11.82 12.13
C SER A 141 -23.35 -12.64 11.82
N THR A 142 -22.46 -12.18 10.94
CA THR A 142 -21.31 -12.97 10.48
C THR A 142 -19.97 -12.34 10.83
N GLY A 143 -18.92 -13.18 10.84
CA GLY A 143 -17.54 -12.70 10.74
C GLY A 143 -17.20 -12.34 9.29
N VAL A 144 -15.96 -11.92 9.03
CA VAL A 144 -15.52 -11.64 7.65
C VAL A 144 -15.52 -12.94 6.84
N GLN A 145 -16.22 -12.96 5.71
CA GLN A 145 -16.32 -14.08 4.79
C GLN A 145 -15.80 -13.68 3.40
N PRO A 146 -15.34 -14.63 2.56
CA PRO A 146 -15.13 -14.39 1.15
C PRO A 146 -16.43 -13.97 0.46
N TYR A 147 -16.36 -12.97 -0.42
CA TYR A 147 -17.50 -12.53 -1.22
C TYR A 147 -17.32 -12.91 -2.69
N THR A 148 -18.23 -13.76 -3.19
CA THR A 148 -18.23 -14.31 -4.55
C THR A 148 -19.31 -13.71 -5.46
N GLY A 149 -20.15 -12.81 -4.93
CA GLY A 149 -21.22 -12.16 -5.68
C GLY A 149 -20.72 -11.08 -6.65
N ALA A 150 -21.66 -10.51 -7.42
CA ALA A 150 -21.36 -9.40 -8.33
C ALA A 150 -21.11 -8.10 -7.56
N TYR A 151 -19.97 -7.46 -7.81
CA TYR A 151 -19.58 -6.19 -7.20
C TYR A 151 -20.38 -4.98 -7.68
N ALA A 152 -21.15 -5.10 -8.77
CA ALA A 152 -21.95 -4.01 -9.31
C ALA A 152 -23.17 -3.66 -8.44
N ASN A 153 -23.73 -4.64 -7.73
CA ASN A 153 -24.88 -4.43 -6.84
C ASN A 153 -24.91 -5.45 -5.68
N PRO A 154 -24.00 -5.33 -4.69
CA PRO A 154 -23.97 -6.24 -3.56
C PRO A 154 -25.14 -6.05 -2.58
N CYS A 155 -25.87 -4.94 -2.66
CA CYS A 155 -26.94 -4.56 -1.73
C CYS A 155 -28.35 -4.84 -2.29
N THR A 156 -28.54 -5.93 -3.04
CA THR A 156 -29.86 -6.27 -3.61
C THR A 156 -30.96 -6.33 -2.55
N GLY A 157 -32.00 -5.51 -2.72
CA GLY A 157 -33.12 -5.40 -1.77
C GLY A 157 -32.83 -4.55 -0.54
N LEU A 158 -31.67 -3.87 -0.50
CA LEU A 158 -31.24 -3.01 0.60
C LEU A 158 -30.85 -1.62 0.09
N SER A 159 -30.81 -0.65 0.99
CA SER A 159 -30.18 0.64 0.71
C SER A 159 -28.67 0.51 0.77
N ALA A 160 -27.99 1.31 -0.04
CA ALA A 160 -26.54 1.30 -0.15
C ALA A 160 -25.94 2.68 0.09
N SER A 161 -24.79 2.73 0.76
CA SER A 161 -23.82 3.82 0.70
C SER A 161 -22.51 3.25 0.17
N LEU A 162 -21.87 3.94 -0.78
CA LEU A 162 -20.78 3.37 -1.56
C LEU A 162 -19.63 4.36 -1.77
N THR A 163 -18.53 3.87 -2.30
CA THR A 163 -17.39 4.71 -2.74
C THR A 163 -17.62 5.15 -4.19
N ASN A 164 -17.89 6.41 -4.46
CA ASN A 164 -18.33 6.92 -5.76
C ASN A 164 -17.22 7.10 -6.82
N ASN A 165 -15.97 6.71 -6.57
CA ASN A 165 -14.89 6.98 -7.54
C ASN A 165 -14.63 5.85 -8.54
N TYR A 166 -15.27 6.00 -9.69
CA TYR A 166 -14.89 5.44 -10.99
C TYR A 166 -13.39 5.63 -11.33
N ARG A 167 -12.71 6.62 -10.75
CA ARG A 167 -11.29 6.92 -11.06
C ARG A 167 -10.29 6.35 -10.05
N GLY A 168 -10.74 5.47 -9.15
CA GLY A 168 -9.95 5.09 -7.98
C GLY A 168 -9.84 6.25 -6.98
N TYR A 169 -9.23 5.97 -5.84
CA TYR A 169 -9.11 6.86 -4.69
C TYR A 169 -8.88 8.35 -5.03
N ALA A 170 -9.81 9.23 -4.65
CA ALA A 170 -9.54 10.65 -4.53
C ALA A 170 -9.42 11.04 -3.05
N THR A 171 -8.35 11.76 -2.72
CA THR A 171 -8.00 12.26 -1.37
C THR A 171 -9.03 13.25 -0.81
N ASP A 172 -9.95 13.71 -1.66
CA ASP A 172 -10.85 14.84 -1.50
C ASP A 172 -12.30 14.50 -1.92
N ASP A 173 -12.66 13.22 -2.01
CA ASP A 173 -14.01 12.79 -2.42
C ASP A 173 -15.06 13.08 -1.33
N VAL A 174 -15.55 14.32 -1.34
CA VAL A 174 -16.70 14.80 -0.54
C VAL A 174 -18.02 14.63 -1.29
N THR A 175 -18.00 14.15 -2.53
CA THR A 175 -19.14 14.25 -3.44
C THR A 175 -20.25 13.23 -3.18
N ASP A 176 -19.97 11.97 -2.82
CA ASP A 176 -21.05 10.98 -2.50
C ASP A 176 -20.65 9.86 -1.50
N GLY A 177 -19.62 10.05 -0.68
CA GLY A 177 -19.20 9.04 0.30
C GLY A 177 -18.38 9.52 1.51
N PRO A 178 -18.84 10.55 2.26
CA PRO A 178 -18.04 11.22 3.31
C PRO A 178 -17.83 10.39 4.59
N TRP A 179 -18.26 9.12 4.60
CA TRP A 179 -18.30 8.37 5.84
C TRP A 179 -16.99 7.71 6.27
N ARG A 180 -16.02 7.67 5.36
CA ARG A 180 -14.70 7.11 5.62
C ARG A 180 -13.64 8.15 5.31
N THR A 181 -12.53 8.03 6.02
CA THR A 181 -11.28 8.70 5.67
C THR A 181 -10.32 7.65 5.16
N TRP A 182 -9.59 7.96 4.09
CA TRP A 182 -8.61 7.03 3.56
C TRP A 182 -7.27 7.25 4.25
N ALA A 183 -6.79 6.22 4.94
CA ALA A 183 -5.47 6.20 5.53
C ALA A 183 -4.45 5.77 4.47
N ARG A 184 -3.41 6.59 4.29
CA ARG A 184 -2.26 6.29 3.41
C ARG A 184 -1.38 5.20 4.00
#